data_AF-A0A498H0L2-F1
#
_entry.id   AF-A0A498H0L2-F1
#
_cell.length_a   1.000
_cell.length_b   1.000
_cell.length_c   1.000
_cell.angle_alpha   90.00
_cell.angle_beta   90.00
_cell.angle_gamma   90.00
#
_symmetry.space_group_name_H-M   'P 1'
#
loop_
_entity.id
_entity.type
_entity.pdbx_description
1 polymer ?
#
loop_
_entity_poly.entity_id
_entity_poly.type
_entity_poly.pdbx_seq_one_letter_code
_entity_poly.pdbx_strand_id
1 'polypeptide(L)'
;MVIFAYLRSLPGLGISPGINPDIRYLSPLYLPLTGLGLYALKLIDFTERDIITSLKTLGALAVTVLPLAYVIQQYLWPSSLATQLTFLMWLSYSFLAVAAITYLLALSKRLKTEYVAYALPIPLLFSLVWESVVDFRFATVGWEGYHFWIPLVQYVWYMQYHIFPF
;
A
#
# COMPACT_ATOMS: atom_id res chain seq x y z
N MET A 1 -3.32 -9.69 2.52
CA MET A 1 -3.13 -9.80 3.98
C MET A 1 -4.49 -9.71 4.68
N VAL A 2 -5.42 -10.57 4.26
CA VAL A 2 -6.83 -10.60 4.72
C VAL A 2 -7.13 -11.94 5.42
N ILE A 3 -6.35 -12.99 5.10
CA ILE A 3 -6.50 -14.35 5.64
C ILE A 3 -6.30 -14.40 7.17
N PHE A 4 -5.40 -13.58 7.74
CA PHE A 4 -5.21 -13.53 9.19
C PHE A 4 -6.42 -12.95 9.94
N ALA A 5 -7.20 -12.06 9.31
CA ALA A 5 -8.45 -11.56 9.90
C ALA A 5 -9.57 -12.61 9.89
N TYR A 6 -9.50 -13.61 8.99
CA TYR A 6 -10.45 -14.72 8.88
C TYR A 6 -10.01 -16.00 9.61
N LEU A 7 -8.83 -16.03 10.25
CA LEU A 7 -8.47 -17.09 11.23
C LEU A 7 -9.35 -17.09 12.49
N ARG A 8 -10.34 -16.20 12.53
CA ARG A 8 -11.46 -16.09 13.50
C ARG A 8 -12.28 -17.35 13.74
N SER A 9 -11.95 -18.50 13.15
CA SER A 9 -12.71 -19.74 13.29
C SER A 9 -11.85 -20.94 13.69
N LEU A 10 -10.86 -20.74 14.58
CA LEU A 10 -10.27 -21.87 15.30
C LEU A 10 -11.23 -22.30 16.44
N PRO A 11 -11.74 -23.54 16.44
CA PRO A 11 -12.66 -24.01 17.47
C PRO A 11 -11.94 -24.05 18.82
N GLY A 12 -12.35 -23.20 19.77
CA GLY A 12 -11.77 -23.14 21.13
C GLY A 12 -11.18 -21.79 21.54
N LEU A 13 -11.08 -20.81 20.63
CA LEU A 13 -10.82 -19.41 21.01
C LEU A 13 -12.14 -18.72 21.36
N GLY A 14 -12.22 -18.24 22.60
CA GLY A 14 -13.44 -17.68 23.19
C GLY A 14 -14.07 -16.58 22.34
N ILE A 15 -15.39 -16.70 22.18
CA ILE A 15 -16.35 -15.77 21.53
C ILE A 15 -16.49 -14.42 22.29
N SER A 16 -15.47 -14.02 23.04
CA SER A 16 -15.47 -12.78 23.81
C SER A 16 -15.28 -11.57 22.88
N PRO A 17 -15.98 -10.44 23.11
CA PRO A 17 -15.83 -9.20 22.32
C PRO A 17 -14.52 -8.47 22.68
N GLY A 18 -13.43 -9.22 22.86
CA GLY A 18 -12.12 -8.69 23.22
C GLY A 18 -11.47 -7.92 22.07
N ILE A 19 -10.39 -7.21 22.43
CA ILE A 19 -9.55 -6.40 21.53
C ILE A 19 -9.15 -7.25 20.32
N ASN A 20 -9.83 -7.04 19.20
CA ASN A 20 -9.38 -7.56 17.92
C ASN A 20 -8.02 -6.91 17.64
N PRO A 21 -6.99 -7.67 17.21
CA PRO A 21 -5.70 -7.09 16.87
C PRO A 21 -5.88 -6.23 15.61
N ASP A 22 -6.24 -4.98 15.86
CA ASP A 22 -6.16 -3.89 14.93
C ASP A 22 -4.70 -3.73 14.48
N ILE A 23 -4.48 -3.45 13.20
CA ILE A 23 -3.14 -3.22 12.65
C ILE A 23 -2.39 -2.12 13.42
N ARG A 24 -3.11 -1.21 14.08
CA ARG A 24 -2.58 -0.20 14.99
C ARG A 24 -1.76 -0.76 16.16
N TYR A 25 -2.01 -2.00 16.60
CA TYR A 25 -1.19 -2.67 17.62
C TYR A 25 0.15 -3.18 17.10
N LEU A 26 0.33 -3.24 15.77
CA LEU A 26 1.63 -3.48 15.14
C LEU A 26 2.46 -2.20 15.02
N SER A 27 1.96 -1.05 15.52
CA SER A 27 2.70 0.22 15.49
C SER A 27 4.12 0.16 16.06
N PRO A 28 4.42 -0.59 17.14
CA PRO A 28 5.78 -0.72 17.63
C PRO A 28 6.69 -1.49 16.67
N LEU A 29 6.15 -2.31 15.77
CA LEU A 29 6.92 -3.07 14.77
C LEU A 29 7.37 -2.23 13.58
N TYR A 30 6.74 -1.08 13.32
CA TYR A 30 7.18 -0.22 12.20
C TYR A 30 8.63 0.24 12.40
N LEU A 31 9.01 0.66 13.60
CA LEU A 31 10.37 1.10 13.90
C LEU A 31 11.46 0.03 13.63
N PRO A 32 11.38 -1.20 14.19
CA PRO A 32 12.35 -2.24 13.90
C PRO A 32 12.33 -2.67 12.43
N LEU A 33 11.16 -2.71 11.78
CA LEU A 33 11.07 -3.04 10.35
C LEU A 33 11.68 -1.96 9.46
N THR A 34 11.52 -0.68 9.78
CA THR A 34 12.21 0.43 9.10
C THR A 34 13.72 0.30 9.29
N GLY A 35 14.18 0.00 10.49
CA GLY A 35 15.61 -0.26 10.76
C GLY A 35 16.16 -1.42 9.92
N LEU A 36 15.42 -2.53 9.82
CA LEU A 36 15.76 -3.67 8.97
C LEU A 36 15.78 -3.30 7.49
N GLY A 37 14.83 -2.49 7.03
CA GLY A 37 14.79 -2.01 5.64
C GLY A 37 16.02 -1.17 5.30
N LEU A 38 16.39 -0.22 6.15
CA LEU A 38 17.60 0.60 5.96
C LEU A 38 18.87 -0.26 6.01
N TYR A 39 18.92 -1.23 6.92
CA TYR A 39 20.04 -2.17 6.99
C TYR A 39 20.15 -3.02 5.72
N ALA A 40 19.02 -3.49 5.17
CA ALA A 40 19.00 -4.23 3.91
C ALA A 40 19.57 -3.40 2.75
N LEU A 41 19.22 -2.12 2.64
CA LEU A 41 19.82 -1.23 1.63
C LEU A 41 21.34 -1.08 1.82
N LYS A 42 21.80 -1.01 3.08
CA LYS A 42 23.24 -0.97 3.37
C LYS A 42 23.97 -2.23 2.89
N LEU A 43 23.35 -3.41 2.97
CA LEU A 43 23.99 -4.68 2.54
C LEU A 43 24.31 -4.73 1.04
N ILE A 44 23.58 -3.97 0.22
CA ILE A 44 23.82 -3.91 -1.23
C ILE A 44 24.68 -2.71 -1.64
N ASP A 45 25.26 -1.97 -0.69
CA ASP A 45 26.00 -0.72 -0.93
C ASP A 45 25.15 0.35 -1.62
N PHE A 46 23.88 0.46 -1.23
CA PHE A 46 22.93 1.42 -1.82
C PHE A 46 23.38 2.87 -1.56
N THR A 47 23.64 3.61 -2.63
CA THR A 47 24.29 4.92 -2.57
C THR A 47 23.28 6.07 -2.40
N GLU A 48 23.76 7.26 -2.04
CA GLU A 48 22.95 8.48 -2.04
C GLU A 48 22.30 8.76 -3.41
N ARG A 49 23.02 8.48 -4.49
CA ARG A 49 22.50 8.59 -5.85
C ARG A 49 21.30 7.67 -6.05
N ASP A 50 21.38 6.42 -5.58
CA ASP A 50 20.30 5.44 -5.70
C ASP A 50 19.07 5.87 -4.88
N ILE A 51 19.28 6.46 -3.71
CA ILE A 51 18.19 7.04 -2.88
C ILE A 51 17.50 8.18 -3.64
N ILE A 52 18.26 9.13 -4.19
CA ILE A 52 17.70 10.25 -4.96
C ILE A 52 16.93 9.73 -6.17
N THR A 53 17.46 8.73 -6.89
CA THR A 53 16.78 8.09 -8.02
C THR A 53 15.48 7.43 -7.58
N SER A 54 15.49 6.72 -6.45
CA SER A 54 14.30 6.07 -5.89
C SER A 54 13.21 7.09 -5.55
N LEU A 55 13.58 8.19 -4.89
CA LEU A 55 12.65 9.25 -4.51
C LEU A 55 12.09 9.99 -5.73
N LYS A 56 12.93 10.30 -6.73
CA LYS A 56 12.48 10.90 -7.99
C LYS A 56 11.52 9.99 -8.74
N THR A 57 11.83 8.70 -8.78
CA THR A 57 10.98 7.69 -9.41
C THR A 57 9.65 7.58 -8.68
N LEU A 58 9.66 7.51 -7.34
CA LEU A 58 8.43 7.50 -6.55
C LEU A 58 7.60 8.76 -6.79
N GLY A 59 8.22 9.95 -6.78
CA GLY A 59 7.54 11.21 -7.06
C GLY A 59 6.92 11.25 -8.46
N ALA A 60 7.66 10.82 -9.48
CA ALA A 60 7.15 10.74 -10.85
C ALA A 60 5.97 9.77 -10.96
N LEU A 61 6.07 8.59 -10.34
CA LEU A 61 5.00 7.60 -10.31
C LEU A 61 3.77 8.10 -9.53
N ALA A 62 3.98 8.79 -8.41
CA ALA A 62 2.90 9.36 -7.61
C ALA A 62 2.15 10.47 -8.37
N VAL A 63 2.85 11.26 -9.19
CA VAL A 63 2.19 12.31 -10.00
C VAL A 63 1.48 11.74 -11.22
N THR A 64 2.00 10.66 -11.82
CA THR A 64 1.50 10.14 -13.11
C THR A 64 0.58 8.93 -12.95
N VAL A 65 1.03 7.91 -12.22
CA VAL A 65 0.35 6.61 -12.10
C VAL A 65 -0.72 6.65 -11.04
N LEU A 66 -0.51 7.34 -9.91
CA LEU A 66 -1.50 7.38 -8.82
C LEU A 66 -2.85 7.98 -9.26
N PRO A 67 -2.91 9.14 -9.95
CA PRO A 67 -4.20 9.70 -10.41
C PRO A 67 -4.87 8.79 -11.45
N LEU A 68 -4.08 8.20 -12.35
CA LEU A 68 -4.59 7.29 -13.36
C LEU A 68 -5.17 6.01 -12.73
N ALA A 69 -4.43 5.41 -11.80
CA ALA A 69 -4.88 4.22 -11.06
C ALA A 69 -6.18 4.51 -10.30
N TYR A 70 -6.27 5.69 -9.67
CA TYR A 70 -7.47 6.15 -8.98
C TYR A 70 -8.66 6.25 -9.95
N VAL A 71 -8.52 6.93 -11.09
CA VAL A 71 -9.61 7.05 -12.10
C VAL A 71 -10.06 5.68 -12.61
N ILE A 72 -9.12 4.78 -12.92
CA ILE A 72 -9.43 3.42 -13.37
C ILE A 72 -10.25 2.68 -12.32
N GLN A 73 -9.86 2.78 -11.05
CA GLN A 73 -10.55 2.09 -9.95
C GLN A 73 -11.93 2.66 -9.67
N GLN A 74 -12.10 3.98 -9.75
CA GLN A 74 -13.39 4.61 -9.47
C GLN A 74 -14.38 4.44 -10.62
N TYR A 75 -13.96 4.67 -11.87
CA TYR A 75 -14.87 4.83 -13.00
C TYR A 75 -14.96 3.59 -13.89
N LEU A 76 -13.83 2.92 -14.16
CA LEU A 76 -13.78 1.84 -15.15
C LEU A 76 -14.00 0.45 -14.53
N TRP A 77 -13.99 0.35 -13.21
CA TRP A 77 -14.04 -0.93 -12.52
C TRP A 77 -15.24 -1.05 -11.55
N PRO A 78 -16.51 -0.94 -11.98
CA PRO A 78 -17.69 -0.98 -11.11
C PRO A 78 -17.99 -2.36 -10.46
N SER A 79 -16.99 -3.24 -10.31
CA SER A 79 -17.14 -4.51 -9.60
C SER A 79 -17.14 -4.34 -8.09
N SER A 80 -17.57 -5.38 -7.37
CA SER A 80 -17.53 -5.41 -5.90
C SER A 80 -16.20 -4.94 -5.31
N LEU A 81 -16.26 -4.22 -4.19
CA LEU A 81 -15.08 -3.76 -3.43
C LEU A 81 -14.12 -4.91 -3.12
N ALA A 82 -14.67 -6.09 -2.78
CA ALA A 82 -13.88 -7.29 -2.50
C ALA A 82 -13.04 -7.73 -3.72
N THR A 83 -13.60 -7.68 -4.92
CA THR A 83 -12.88 -8.00 -6.18
C THR A 83 -11.74 -7.01 -6.43
N GLN A 84 -12.00 -5.71 -6.27
CA GLN A 84 -10.97 -4.67 -6.46
C GLN A 84 -9.82 -4.83 -5.48
N LEU A 85 -10.13 -5.01 -4.19
CA LEU A 85 -9.12 -5.21 -3.15
C LEU A 85 -8.33 -6.51 -3.38
N THR A 86 -8.99 -7.57 -3.84
CA THR A 86 -8.33 -8.84 -4.16
C THR A 86 -7.37 -8.69 -5.34
N PHE A 87 -7.80 -8.01 -6.41
CA PHE A 87 -6.96 -7.71 -7.56
C PHE A 87 -5.75 -6.87 -7.17
N LEU A 88 -5.96 -5.77 -6.44
CA LEU A 88 -4.87 -4.91 -5.97
C LEU A 88 -3.92 -5.65 -5.05
N MET A 89 -4.43 -6.51 -4.16
CA MET A 89 -3.60 -7.37 -3.32
C MET A 89 -2.66 -8.24 -4.16
N TRP A 90 -3.17 -8.95 -5.18
CA TRP A 90 -2.35 -9.79 -6.04
C TRP A 90 -1.31 -8.97 -6.81
N LEU A 91 -1.72 -7.83 -7.36
CA LEU A 91 -0.83 -6.95 -8.11
C LEU A 91 0.30 -6.39 -7.22
N SER A 92 -0.03 -5.94 -6.00
CA SER A 92 0.96 -5.51 -5.01
C SER A 92 1.92 -6.62 -4.62
N TYR A 93 1.44 -7.87 -4.45
CA TYR A 93 2.30 -9.01 -4.17
C TYR A 93 3.21 -9.38 -5.33
N SER A 94 2.74 -9.27 -6.57
CA SER A 94 3.58 -9.46 -7.75
C SER A 94 4.70 -8.42 -7.80
N PHE A 95 4.40 -7.14 -7.59
CA PHE A 95 5.42 -6.09 -7.58
C PHE A 95 6.39 -6.21 -6.40
N LEU A 96 5.90 -6.61 -5.22
CA LEU A 96 6.75 -6.90 -4.08
C LEU A 96 7.70 -8.05 -4.38
N ALA A 97 7.21 -9.12 -5.01
CA ALA A 97 8.04 -10.26 -5.42
C ALA A 97 9.11 -9.82 -6.43
N VAL A 98 8.76 -8.99 -7.42
CA VAL A 98 9.73 -8.43 -8.37
C VAL A 98 10.79 -7.62 -7.64
N ALA A 99 10.41 -6.68 -6.77
CA ALA A 99 11.36 -5.87 -6.01
C ALA A 99 12.28 -6.72 -5.11
N ALA A 100 11.73 -7.75 -4.47
CA ALA A 100 12.49 -8.69 -3.65
C ALA A 100 13.50 -9.49 -4.50
N ILE A 101 13.10 -9.99 -5.68
CA ILE A 101 14.00 -10.68 -6.60
C ILE A 101 15.10 -9.73 -7.10
N THR A 102 14.76 -8.51 -7.50
CA THR A 102 15.74 -7.50 -7.92
C THR A 102 16.75 -7.21 -6.80
N TYR A 103 16.28 -7.09 -5.55
CA TYR A 103 17.14 -6.93 -4.39
C TYR A 103 18.07 -8.12 -4.17
N LEU A 104 17.57 -9.36 -4.22
CA LEU A 104 18.39 -10.57 -4.06
C LEU A 104 19.44 -10.72 -5.18
N LEU A 105 19.10 -10.32 -6.40
CA LEU A 105 20.05 -10.28 -7.52
C LEU A 105 21.14 -9.21 -7.32
N ALA A 106 20.79 -8.06 -6.75
CA ALA A 106 21.77 -7.03 -6.39
C ALA A 106 22.66 -7.49 -5.23
N LEU A 107 22.09 -8.15 -4.23
CA LEU A 107 22.84 -8.73 -3.10
C LEU A 107 23.84 -9.80 -3.55
N SER A 108 23.43 -10.65 -4.50
CA SER A 108 24.33 -11.63 -5.15
C SER A 108 25.28 -11.01 -6.19
N LYS A 109 25.33 -9.67 -6.28
CA LYS A 109 26.15 -8.90 -7.23
C LYS A 109 25.94 -9.28 -8.71
N ARG A 110 24.79 -9.87 -9.04
CA ARG A 110 24.37 -10.22 -10.41
C ARG A 110 23.69 -9.06 -11.14
N LEU A 111 23.31 -8.03 -10.40
CA LEU A 111 22.53 -6.90 -10.90
C LEU A 111 23.01 -5.61 -10.21
N LYS A 112 22.97 -4.48 -10.92
CA LYS A 112 23.38 -3.20 -10.36
C LYS A 112 22.37 -2.70 -9.33
N THR A 113 22.83 -2.01 -8.29
CA THR A 113 21.99 -1.40 -7.26
C THR A 113 20.96 -0.41 -7.82
N GLU A 114 21.30 0.25 -8.93
CA GLU A 114 20.42 1.19 -9.62
C GLU A 114 19.07 0.58 -10.01
N TYR A 115 19.03 -0.69 -10.41
CA TYR A 115 17.75 -1.36 -10.72
C TYR A 115 16.88 -1.56 -9.48
N VAL A 116 17.49 -1.77 -8.32
CA VAL A 116 16.76 -1.80 -7.04
C VAL A 116 16.16 -0.43 -6.76
N ALA A 117 16.87 0.66 -7.11
CA ALA A 117 16.36 2.03 -6.99
C ALA A 117 15.11 2.30 -7.83
N TYR A 118 14.98 1.68 -8.99
CA TYR A 118 13.77 1.78 -9.81
C TYR A 118 12.66 0.81 -9.36
N ALA A 119 13.01 -0.36 -8.82
CA ALA A 119 12.05 -1.37 -8.40
C ALA A 119 11.38 -1.05 -7.05
N LEU A 120 12.14 -0.53 -6.08
CA LEU A 120 11.65 -0.23 -4.72
C LEU A 120 10.46 0.76 -4.66
N PRO A 121 10.42 1.83 -5.47
CA PRO A 121 9.29 2.75 -5.50
C PRO A 121 7.96 2.10 -5.91
N ILE A 122 7.98 1.00 -6.66
CA ILE A 122 6.75 0.42 -7.23
C ILE A 122 5.86 -0.18 -6.13
N PRO A 123 6.35 -1.07 -5.23
CA PRO A 123 5.56 -1.51 -4.08
C PRO A 123 5.08 -0.36 -3.18
N LEU A 124 5.91 0.67 -2.99
CA LEU A 124 5.55 1.84 -2.18
C LEU A 124 4.39 2.63 -2.79
N LEU A 125 4.42 2.86 -4.11
CA LEU A 125 3.32 3.45 -4.85
C LEU A 125 2.03 2.63 -4.68
N PHE A 126 2.13 1.30 -4.77
CA PHE A 126 0.96 0.44 -4.67
C PHE A 126 0.34 0.41 -3.27
N SER A 127 1.12 0.67 -2.21
CA SER A 127 0.56 0.98 -0.89
C SER A 127 -0.28 2.26 -0.94
N LEU A 128 0.19 3.33 -1.59
CA LEU A 128 -0.59 4.57 -1.75
C LEU A 128 -1.85 4.37 -2.58
N VAL A 129 -1.77 3.57 -3.64
CA VAL A 129 -2.94 3.19 -4.45
C VAL A 129 -3.96 2.45 -3.59
N TRP A 130 -3.51 1.50 -2.77
CA TRP A 130 -4.39 0.76 -1.88
C TRP A 130 -5.06 1.65 -0.84
N GLU A 131 -4.31 2.54 -0.17
CA GLU A 131 -4.85 3.53 0.77
C GLU A 131 -5.88 4.42 0.09
N SER A 132 -5.64 4.86 -1.15
CA SER A 132 -6.60 5.67 -1.90
C SER A 132 -7.92 4.94 -2.21
N VAL A 133 -7.92 3.60 -2.28
CA VAL A 133 -9.16 2.83 -2.43
C VAL A 133 -9.87 2.72 -1.10
N VAL A 134 -9.14 2.35 -0.04
CA VAL A 134 -9.70 2.11 1.28
C VAL A 134 -10.22 3.41 1.87
N ASP A 135 -9.42 4.45 1.95
CA ASP A 135 -9.83 5.73 2.54
C ASP A 135 -11.08 6.27 1.85
N PHE A 136 -11.12 6.28 0.52
CA PHE A 136 -12.21 6.92 -0.20
C PHE A 136 -13.45 6.03 -0.35
N ARG A 137 -13.32 4.79 -0.85
CA ARG A 137 -14.50 3.93 -1.05
C ARG A 137 -15.05 3.37 0.26
N PHE A 138 -14.18 3.04 1.22
CA PHE A 138 -14.63 2.52 2.51
C PHE A 138 -15.34 3.61 3.33
N ALA A 139 -14.83 4.86 3.30
CA ALA A 139 -15.54 5.99 3.92
C ALA A 139 -16.90 6.28 3.27
N THR A 140 -17.04 6.04 1.96
CA THR A 140 -18.33 6.26 1.28
C THR A 140 -19.35 5.12 1.43
N VAL A 141 -18.91 3.85 1.45
CA VAL A 141 -19.81 2.68 1.38
C VAL A 141 -19.99 2.01 2.74
N GLY A 142 -18.98 2.03 3.60
CA GLY A 142 -18.97 1.26 4.84
C GLY A 142 -19.45 2.03 6.06
N TRP A 143 -19.26 3.35 6.10
CA TRP A 143 -19.56 4.19 7.26
C TRP A 143 -20.31 5.44 6.80
N GLU A 144 -21.63 5.36 6.69
CA GLU A 144 -22.49 6.54 6.56
C GLU A 144 -22.24 7.47 7.76
N GLY A 145 -21.36 8.47 7.60
CA GLY A 145 -21.06 9.49 8.61
C GLY A 145 -19.63 9.56 9.14
N TYR A 146 -18.65 8.83 8.59
CA TYR A 146 -17.24 9.08 8.98
C TYR A 146 -16.74 10.38 8.37
N HIS A 147 -16.65 11.42 9.19
CA HIS A 147 -16.00 12.66 8.81
C HIS A 147 -14.49 12.52 8.96
N PHE A 148 -13.75 12.82 7.91
CA PHE A 148 -12.30 12.98 8.02
C PHE A 148 -12.01 14.11 9.00
N TRP A 149 -11.25 13.79 10.03
CA TRP A 149 -10.70 14.72 11.03
C TRP A 149 -9.92 15.92 10.45
N ILE A 150 -9.44 15.80 9.21
CA ILE A 150 -8.69 16.84 8.50
C ILE A 150 -9.67 17.50 7.52
N PRO A 151 -10.05 18.78 7.71
CA PRO A 151 -11.07 19.45 6.89
C PRO A 151 -10.76 19.44 5.40
N LEU A 152 -9.48 19.54 5.02
CA LEU A 152 -9.07 19.47 3.61
C LEU A 152 -9.41 18.11 2.98
N VAL A 153 -9.15 17.02 3.69
CA VAL A 153 -9.43 15.66 3.22
C VAL A 153 -10.94 15.46 3.08
N GLN A 154 -11.73 15.98 4.03
CA GLN A 154 -13.19 15.98 3.94
C GLN A 154 -13.68 16.76 2.70
N TYR A 155 -13.09 17.91 2.39
CA TYR A 155 -13.46 18.70 1.22
C TYR A 155 -13.11 18.00 -0.10
N VAL A 156 -11.93 17.39 -0.18
CA VAL A 156 -11.52 16.55 -1.32
C VAL A 156 -12.48 15.38 -1.51
N TRP A 157 -12.86 14.73 -0.43
CA TRP A 157 -13.86 13.65 -0.44
C TRP A 157 -15.21 14.13 -0.98
N TYR A 158 -15.72 15.29 -0.53
CA TYR A 158 -16.98 15.84 -1.05
C TYR A 158 -16.92 16.13 -2.56
N MET A 159 -15.82 16.71 -3.05
CA MET A 159 -15.63 16.95 -4.48
C MET A 159 -15.64 15.63 -5.26
N GLN A 160 -14.94 14.62 -4.76
CA GLN A 160 -14.89 13.31 -5.40
C GLN A 160 -16.23 12.58 -5.39
N TYR A 161 -16.98 12.63 -4.28
CA TYR A 161 -18.34 12.08 -4.19
C TYR A 161 -19.27 12.68 -5.25
N HIS A 162 -19.14 13.98 -5.52
CA HIS A 162 -19.93 14.64 -6.56
C HIS A 162 -19.49 14.30 -7.98
N ILE A 163 -18.19 14.04 -8.19
CA ILE A 163 -17.64 13.70 -9.52
C ILE A 163 -17.86 12.22 -9.85
N PHE A 164 -17.74 11.34 -8.85
CA PHE A 164 -17.94 9.90 -8.94
C PHE A 164 -19.04 9.45 -7.96
N PRO A 165 -20.31 9.84 -8.20
CA PRO A 165 -21.42 9.25 -7.49
C PRO A 165 -21.48 7.78 -7.91
N PHE A 166 -21.47 6.87 -6.95
CA PHE A 166 -21.31 5.41 -7.14
C PHE A 166 -22.14 4.82 -8.28
#